data_AF-A0A2V6AEK7-F1
#
_entry.id   AF-A0A2V6AEK7-F1
#
_cell.length_a   1.000
_cell.length_b   1.000
_cell.length_c   1.000
_cell.angle_alpha   90.00
_cell.angle_beta   90.00
_cell.angle_gamma   90.00
#
_symmetry.space_group_name_H-M   'P 1'
#
loop_
_entity.id
_entity.type
_entity.pdbx_description
1 polymer ?
#
loop_
_entity_poly.entity_id
_entity_poly.type
_entity_poly.pdbx_seq_one_letter_code
_entity_poly.pdbx_strand_id
1 'polypeptide(L)' 'MKKSPNKSARKPLRNEYAFSQGERGKYARRYAHGTNVVVLEPDVAKVFSNSKSVNVSLRKIIRERAPELAK' A
#
# COMPACT_ATOMS: atom_id res chain seq x y z
N MET A 1 1.47 23.04 -40.94
CA MET A 1 0.43 23.60 -40.03
C MET A 1 0.84 23.34 -38.59
N LYS A 2 1.08 24.38 -37.78
CA LYS A 2 1.41 24.23 -36.35
C LYS A 2 0.11 23.96 -35.57
N LYS A 3 0.04 22.86 -34.83
CA LYS A 3 -1.12 22.54 -33.98
C LYS A 3 -1.18 23.56 -32.83
N SER A 4 -2.26 24.33 -32.77
CA SER A 4 -2.55 25.25 -31.67
C SER A 4 -2.78 24.47 -30.37
N PRO A 5 -2.26 24.94 -29.22
CA PRO A 5 -2.42 24.24 -27.95
C PRO A 5 -3.91 24.21 -27.57
N ASN A 6 -4.43 23.01 -27.35
CA ASN A 6 -5.83 22.78 -26.99
C ASN A 6 -6.16 23.50 -25.67
N LYS A 7 -7.03 24.50 -25.76
CA LYS A 7 -7.47 25.36 -24.65
C LYS A 7 -8.68 24.77 -23.92
N SER A 8 -8.90 23.46 -23.98
CA SER A 8 -9.97 22.80 -23.24
C SER A 8 -9.60 22.72 -21.75
N ALA A 9 -9.95 23.80 -21.05
CA ALA A 9 -10.38 23.83 -19.65
C ALA A 9 -9.57 22.93 -18.69
N ARG A 10 -8.42 23.45 -18.25
CA ARG A 10 -7.90 23.12 -16.92
C ARG A 10 -8.97 23.52 -15.91
N LYS A 11 -9.87 22.61 -15.53
CA LYS A 11 -10.72 22.83 -14.36
C LYS A 11 -9.77 23.18 -13.20
N PRO A 12 -9.94 24.33 -12.54
CA PRO A 12 -9.10 24.68 -11.41
C PRO A 12 -9.25 23.58 -10.35
N LEU A 13 -8.15 23.29 -9.64
CA LEU A 13 -8.20 22.45 -8.45
C LEU A 13 -9.21 23.06 -7.48
N ARG A 14 -10.00 22.21 -6.82
CA ARG A 14 -10.95 22.67 -5.82
C ARG A 14 -10.20 23.30 -4.64
N ASN A 15 -10.83 24.26 -3.96
CA ASN A 15 -10.21 25.05 -2.90
C ASN A 15 -9.70 24.19 -1.73
N GLU A 16 -10.32 23.03 -1.48
CA GLU A 16 -9.89 22.07 -0.46
C GLU A 16 -8.55 21.38 -0.78
N TYR A 17 -8.09 21.42 -2.03
CA TYR A 17 -6.84 20.76 -2.44
C TYR A 17 -5.64 21.69 -2.34
N ALA A 18 -5.15 21.89 -1.12
CA ALA A 18 -3.93 22.65 -0.84
C ALA A 18 -2.67 21.77 -0.92
N PHE A 19 -2.09 21.63 -2.12
CA PHE A 19 -0.82 20.89 -2.33
C PHE A 19 0.44 21.76 -2.14
N SER A 20 0.32 22.97 -1.58
CA SER A 20 1.46 23.88 -1.37
C SER A 20 2.56 23.30 -0.48
N GLN A 21 2.20 22.36 0.41
CA GLN A 21 3.11 21.62 1.29
C GLN A 21 3.44 20.21 0.76
N GLY A 22 3.05 19.90 -0.48
CA GLY A 22 3.24 18.59 -1.08
C GLY A 22 4.70 18.34 -1.47
N GLU A 23 5.28 17.25 -0.95
CA GLU A 23 6.63 16.81 -1.30
C GLU A 23 6.57 15.68 -2.35
N ARG A 24 7.23 15.88 -3.49
CA ARG A 24 7.31 14.86 -4.56
C ARG A 24 8.05 13.63 -4.04
N GLY A 25 7.41 12.47 -4.12
CA GLY A 25 8.06 11.21 -3.77
C GLY A 25 8.28 10.98 -2.27
N LYS A 26 7.56 11.69 -1.40
CA LYS A 26 7.62 11.57 0.08
C LYS A 26 7.63 10.11 0.60
N TYR A 27 6.93 9.22 -0.11
CA TYR A 27 6.83 7.78 0.23
C TYR A 27 7.46 6.85 -0.82
N ALA A 28 8.08 7.39 -1.87
CA ALA A 28 8.60 6.60 -2.98
C ALA A 28 9.72 5.63 -2.52
N ARG A 29 10.60 6.09 -1.63
CA ARG A 29 11.63 5.22 -1.02
C ARG A 29 10.99 4.09 -0.20
N ARG A 30 9.98 4.38 0.63
CA ARG A 30 9.27 3.37 1.44
C ARG A 30 8.55 2.33 0.57
N TYR A 31 8.00 2.76 -0.55
CA TYR A 31 7.40 1.85 -1.54
C TYR A 31 8.46 0.95 -2.20
N ALA A 32 9.61 1.52 -2.59
CA ALA A 32 10.70 0.79 -3.24
C ALA A 32 11.39 -0.25 -2.32
N HIS A 33 11.36 -0.06 -1.00
CA HIS A 33 11.83 -1.04 -0.02
C HIS A 33 10.93 -2.30 0.07
N GLY A 34 9.85 -2.37 -0.72
CA GLY A 34 8.84 -3.41 -0.63
C GLY A 34 7.70 -2.96 0.28
N THR A 35 6.47 -3.22 -0.14
CA THR A 35 5.31 -2.98 0.72
C THR A 35 5.14 -4.16 1.67
N ASN A 36 4.85 -3.87 2.94
CA ASN A 36 4.52 -4.88 3.96
C ASN A 36 3.10 -5.46 3.75
N VAL A 37 2.61 -5.47 2.51
CA VAL A 37 1.26 -5.90 2.14
C VAL A 37 1.37 -7.25 1.45
N VAL A 38 0.97 -8.29 2.16
CA VAL A 38 0.89 -9.65 1.62
C VAL A 38 -0.55 -9.90 1.22
N VAL A 39 -0.76 -10.15 -0.08
CA VAL A 39 -2.07 -10.56 -0.60
C VAL A 39 -2.18 -12.06 -0.40
N LEU A 40 -3.28 -12.49 0.24
CA LEU A 40 -3.59 -13.91 0.41
C LEU A 40 -4.29 -14.43 -0.84
N GLU A 41 -4.01 -15.69 -1.19
CA GLU A 41 -4.77 -16.39 -2.21
C GLU A 41 -6.26 -16.51 -1.82
N PRO A 42 -7.20 -16.57 -2.81
CA PRO A 42 -8.64 -16.52 -2.53
C PRO A 42 -9.16 -17.64 -1.63
N ASP A 43 -8.56 -18.82 -1.68
CA ASP A 43 -8.88 -19.96 -0.82
C ASP A 43 -8.47 -19.71 0.63
N VAL A 44 -7.26 -19.19 0.86
CA VAL A 44 -6.77 -18.83 2.19
C VAL A 44 -7.57 -17.66 2.76
N ALA A 45 -7.88 -16.65 1.94
CA ALA A 45 -8.69 -15.51 2.35
C ALA A 45 -10.12 -15.89 2.77
N LYS A 46 -10.69 -16.98 2.24
CA LYS A 46 -12.01 -17.49 2.68
C LYS A 46 -11.97 -18.07 4.08
N VAL A 47 -10.83 -18.62 4.50
CA VAL A 47 -10.65 -19.23 5.83
C VAL A 47 -10.40 -18.17 6.90
N PHE A 48 -9.66 -17.10 6.56
CA PHE A 48 -9.28 -16.06 7.50
C PHE A 48 -10.09 -14.78 7.33
N SER A 49 -10.84 -14.43 8.37
CA SER A 49 -11.71 -13.24 8.37
C SER A 49 -10.97 -11.91 8.53
N ASN A 50 -9.76 -11.90 9.10
CA ASN A 50 -8.95 -10.69 9.26
C ASN A 50 -7.46 -10.98 9.50
N SER A 51 -6.63 -9.94 9.39
CA SER A 51 -5.18 -10.00 9.60
C SER A 51 -4.76 -10.48 11.00
N LYS A 52 -5.56 -10.23 12.05
CA LYS A 52 -5.28 -10.72 13.41
C LYS A 52 -5.32 -12.25 13.44
N SER A 53 -6.33 -12.87 12.83
CA SER A 53 -6.45 -14.34 12.76
C SER A 53 -5.30 -14.99 12.00
N VAL A 54 -4.89 -14.39 10.86
CA VAL A 54 -3.74 -14.85 10.06
C VAL A 54 -2.45 -14.81 10.88
N ASN A 55 -2.17 -13.66 11.50
CA ASN A 55 -0.93 -13.45 12.24
C ASN A 55 -0.82 -14.36 13.48
N VAL A 56 -1.94 -14.64 14.15
CA VAL A 56 -1.95 -15.60 15.27
C VAL A 56 -1.56 -17.00 14.78
N SER A 57 -2.13 -17.47 13.67
CA SER A 57 -1.81 -18.78 13.11
C SER A 57 -0.36 -18.86 12.64
N LEU A 58 0.13 -17.86 11.92
CA LEU A 58 1.53 -17.83 11.46
C LEU A 58 2.52 -17.80 12.62
N ARG A 59 2.23 -17.09 13.71
CA ARG A 59 3.09 -17.09 14.91
C ARG A 59 3.17 -18.44 15.59
N LYS A 60 2.12 -19.25 15.56
CA LYS A 60 2.18 -20.63 16.08
C LYS A 60 3.17 -21.46 15.26
N ILE A 61 3.08 -21.39 13.94
CA ILE A 61 4.00 -22.08 13.03
C ILE A 61 5.44 -21.62 13.24
N ILE A 62 5.66 -20.30 13.42
CA ILE A 62 7.01 -19.76 13.70
C ILE A 62 7.55 -20.32 15.01
N ARG A 63 6.75 -20.37 16.08
CA ARG A 63 7.19 -20.96 17.36
C ARG A 63 7.55 -22.43 17.27
N GLU A 64 6.85 -23.18 16.43
CA GLU A 64 7.11 -24.61 16.20
C GLU A 64 8.37 -24.85 15.36
N ARG A 65 8.66 -23.98 14.38
CA ARG A 65 9.71 -24.20 13.38
C ARG A 65 10.99 -23.38 13.56
N ALA A 66 10.88 -22.22 14.20
CA ALA A 66 11.96 -21.25 14.37
C ALA A 66 11.77 -20.49 15.70
N PRO A 67 11.89 -21.18 16.85
CA PRO A 67 11.66 -20.59 18.16
C PRO A 67 12.59 -19.41 18.45
N GLU A 68 13.78 -19.35 17.84
CA GLU A 68 14.72 -18.23 17.97
C GLU A 68 14.20 -16.90 17.40
N LEU A 69 13.22 -16.94 16.48
CA LEU A 69 12.57 -15.76 15.91
C LEU A 69 11.32 -15.34 16.68
N ALA A 70 10.82 -16.18 17.59
CA ALA A 70 9.65 -15.91 18.42
C ALA A 70 10.04 -15.17 19.71
N LYS A 71 10.64 -13.98 19.58
CA LYS A 71 10.87 -13.06 20.70
C LYS A 71 9.65 -12.18 20.96
#